data_AF-A0A497F928-F1
#
_entry.id   AF-A0A497F928-F1
#
_cell.length_a   1.000
_cell.length_b   1.000
_cell.length_c   1.000
_cell.angle_alpha   90.00
_cell.angle_beta   90.00
_cell.angle_gamma   90.00
#
_symmetry.space_group_name_H-M   'P 1'
#
loop_
_entity.id
_entity.type
_entity.pdbx_description
1 polymer ?
#
loop_
_entity_poly.entity_id
_entity_poly.type
_entity_poly.pdbx_seq_one_letter_code
_entity_poly.pdbx_strand_id
1 'polypeptide(L)'
;MNYSETIVIETDLYCPVCGTKLLLIEGVVTVCLGCPNCGAKIFYNKEELLDDAIIEFEDGETVFDWKGILQKLYAALCRSTEVNCLTG
;
A
#
# COMPACT_ATOMS: atom_id res chain seq x y z
N MET A 1 -18.31 -20.92 -3.42
CA MET A 1 -18.37 -19.45 -3.50
C MET A 1 -17.04 -18.99 -4.07
N ASN A 2 -17.04 -18.44 -5.29
CA ASN A 2 -15.82 -17.97 -5.96
C ASN A 2 -15.58 -16.51 -5.54
N TYR A 3 -14.72 -16.28 -4.55
CA TYR A 3 -14.20 -14.94 -4.22
C TYR A 3 -12.81 -14.81 -4.84
N SER A 4 -12.78 -14.62 -6.16
CA SER A 4 -11.58 -14.24 -6.89
C SER A 4 -11.71 -12.79 -7.39
N GLU A 5 -12.21 -11.91 -6.53
CA GLU A 5 -12.32 -10.48 -6.83
C GLU A 5 -11.07 -9.78 -6.28
N THR A 6 -10.15 -9.51 -7.19
CA THR A 6 -9.06 -8.56 -6.96
C THR A 6 -9.58 -7.18 -7.36
N ILE A 7 -9.58 -6.23 -6.44
CA ILE A 7 -9.95 -4.83 -6.71
C ILE A 7 -8.67 -4.08 -7.06
N VAL A 8 -8.71 -3.30 -8.15
CA VAL A 8 -7.59 -2.43 -8.56
C VAL A 8 -8.03 -0.99 -8.46
N ILE A 9 -7.26 -0.20 -7.71
CA ILE A 9 -7.55 1.19 -7.38
C ILE A 9 -6.38 2.04 -7.89
N GLU A 10 -6.68 3.03 -8.71
CA GLU A 10 -5.70 4.05 -9.09
C GLU A 10 -5.42 4.96 -7.88
N THR A 11 -4.14 5.22 -7.62
CA THR A 11 -3.73 6.16 -6.56
C THR A 11 -3.25 7.48 -7.17
N ASP A 12 -3.07 8.51 -6.37
CA ASP A 12 -2.37 9.73 -6.76
C ASP A 12 -0.86 9.71 -6.41
N LEU A 13 -0.34 8.52 -6.11
CA LEU A 13 1.07 8.31 -5.82
C LEU A 13 1.83 7.95 -7.09
N TYR A 14 3.10 8.35 -7.14
CA TYR A 14 3.98 8.12 -8.29
C TYR A 14 5.13 7.21 -7.88
N CYS A 15 5.52 6.30 -8.77
CA CYS A 15 6.60 5.37 -8.51
C CYS A 15 7.93 6.12 -8.31
N PRO A 16 8.67 5.86 -7.22
CA PRO A 16 9.95 6.51 -6.95
C PRO A 16 11.06 6.12 -7.94
N VAL A 17 10.87 5.04 -8.71
CA VAL A 17 11.86 4.53 -9.68
C VAL A 17 11.67 5.15 -11.06
N CYS A 18 10.44 5.16 -11.58
CA CYS A 18 10.17 5.52 -12.99
C CYS A 18 9.12 6.63 -13.17
N GLY A 19 8.56 7.17 -12.09
CA GLY A 19 7.57 8.25 -12.14
C GLY A 19 6.19 7.85 -12.66
N THR A 20 5.92 6.56 -12.94
CA THR A 20 4.57 6.10 -13.33
C THR A 20 3.62 6.07 -12.13
N LYS A 21 2.34 6.40 -12.35
CA LYS A 21 1.30 6.32 -11.30
C LYS A 21 1.21 4.91 -10.71
N LEU A 22 1.11 4.83 -9.38
CA LEU A 22 1.01 3.56 -8.65
C LEU A 22 -0.43 3.07 -8.59
N LEU A 23 -0.57 1.75 -8.57
CA LEU A 23 -1.84 1.05 -8.38
C LEU A 23 -1.85 0.41 -6.99
N LEU A 24 -2.99 0.53 -6.31
CA LEU A 24 -3.29 -0.24 -5.12
C LEU A 24 -4.15 -1.44 -5.55
N ILE A 25 -3.66 -2.63 -5.31
CA ILE A 25 -4.29 -3.89 -5.69
C ILE A 25 -4.70 -4.59 -4.40
N GLU A 26 -5.99 -4.71 -4.19
CA GLU A 26 -6.58 -5.36 -3.03
C GLU A 26 -7.02 -6.77 -3.42
N GLY A 27 -6.33 -7.78 -2.87
CA GLY A 27 -6.75 -9.18 -2.93
C GLY A 27 -7.64 -9.54 -1.75
N VAL A 28 -7.96 -10.83 -1.60
CA VAL A 28 -8.82 -11.30 -0.48
C VAL A 28 -8.16 -11.05 0.88
N VAL A 29 -6.89 -11.39 1.01
CA VAL A 29 -6.12 -11.34 2.29
C VAL A 29 -5.01 -10.31 2.31
N THR A 30 -4.60 -9.82 1.15
CA THR A 30 -3.44 -8.93 0.99
C THR A 30 -3.78 -7.65 0.25
N VAL A 31 -2.98 -6.62 0.49
CA VAL A 31 -2.97 -5.37 -0.25
C VAL A 31 -1.57 -5.17 -0.83
N CYS A 32 -1.51 -4.78 -2.10
CA CYS A 32 -0.28 -4.52 -2.83
C CYS A 32 -0.27 -3.10 -3.36
N LEU A 33 0.77 -2.32 -3.07
CA LEU A 33 1.04 -1.06 -3.77
C LEU A 33 2.14 -1.33 -4.79
N GLY A 34 1.83 -1.15 -6.08
CA GLY A 34 2.71 -1.57 -7.17
C GLY A 34 2.76 -0.61 -8.35
N CYS A 35 3.90 -0.59 -9.02
CA CYS A 35 4.11 0.12 -10.26
C CYS A 35 3.85 -0.81 -11.46
N PRO A 36 2.90 -0.49 -12.36
CA PRO A 36 2.61 -1.34 -13.52
C PRO A 36 3.70 -1.28 -14.60
N ASN A 37 4.59 -0.27 -14.56
CA ASN A 37 5.61 -0.05 -15.57
C ASN A 37 6.95 -0.72 -15.23
N CYS A 38 7.53 -0.40 -14.07
CA CYS A 38 8.86 -0.94 -13.69
C CYS A 38 8.79 -2.18 -12.78
N GLY A 39 7.60 -2.57 -12.31
CA GLY A 39 7.40 -3.75 -11.48
C GLY A 39 7.76 -3.60 -9.99
N ALA A 40 8.22 -2.43 -9.54
CA ALA A 40 8.43 -2.13 -8.12
C ALA A 40 7.11 -2.30 -7.34
N LYS A 41 7.13 -3.06 -6.25
CA LYS A 41 5.93 -3.39 -5.48
C LYS A 41 6.24 -3.82 -4.05
N ILE A 42 5.25 -3.67 -3.19
CA ILE A 42 5.23 -4.16 -1.81
C ILE A 42 3.90 -4.88 -1.53
N PHE A 43 3.91 -5.79 -0.57
CA PHE A 43 2.72 -6.55 -0.14
C PHE A 43 2.57 -6.45 1.37
N TYR A 44 1.33 -6.34 1.83
CA TYR A 44 0.97 -6.36 3.24
C TYR A 44 -0.26 -7.24 3.44
N ASN A 45 -0.34 -7.90 4.61
CA ASN A 45 -1.56 -8.57 5.03
C ASN A 45 -2.58 -7.52 5.47
N LYS A 46 -3.86 -7.74 5.16
CA LYS A 46 -4.93 -6.82 5.58
C LYS A 46 -5.02 -6.72 7.10
N GLU A 47 -4.92 -7.85 7.81
CA GLU A 47 -5.00 -7.88 9.28
C GLU A 47 -3.94 -6.97 9.92
N GLU A 48 -2.70 -7.01 9.43
CA GLU A 48 -1.62 -6.13 9.90
C GLU A 48 -1.93 -4.65 9.65
N LEU A 49 -2.55 -4.32 8.51
CA LEU A 49 -2.95 -2.94 8.20
C LEU A 49 -4.13 -2.48 9.06
N LEU A 50 -5.07 -3.38 9.41
CA LEU A 50 -6.22 -3.04 10.23
C LEU A 50 -5.78 -2.64 11.65
N ASP A 51 -4.84 -3.38 12.24
CA ASP A 51 -4.30 -3.07 13.57
C ASP A 51 -3.62 -1.68 13.60
N ASP A 52 -2.95 -1.30 12.52
CA ASP A 52 -2.30 0.01 12.39
C ASP A 52 -3.25 1.15 12.01
N ALA A 53 -4.44 0.83 11.47
CA ALA A 53 -5.35 1.81 10.89
C ALA A 53 -6.39 2.34 11.88
N ILE A 54 -6.57 1.69 13.03
CA ILE A 54 -7.54 2.11 14.05
C ILE A 54 -6.91 3.20 14.91
N ILE A 55 -7.45 4.41 14.79
CA ILE A 55 -7.13 5.51 15.70
C ILE A 55 -8.27 5.62 16.70
N GLU A 56 -7.96 5.41 17.98
CA GLU A 56 -8.88 5.62 19.10
C GLU A 56 -8.70 7.04 19.65
N PHE A 57 -9.79 7.79 19.75
CA PHE A 57 -9.82 9.10 20.37
C PHE A 57 -10.19 9.01 21.85
N GLU A 58 -9.86 10.06 22.63
CA GLU A 58 -10.11 10.10 24.08
C GLU A 58 -11.61 10.01 24.45
N ASP A 59 -12.51 10.32 23.52
CA ASP A 59 -13.96 10.19 23.66
C ASP A 59 -14.50 8.80 23.29
N GLY A 60 -13.63 7.87 22.89
CA GLY A 60 -13.97 6.51 22.49
C GLY A 60 -14.41 6.37 21.04
N GLU A 61 -14.32 7.44 20.23
CA GLU A 61 -14.52 7.31 18.78
C GLU A 61 -13.35 6.57 18.14
N THR A 62 -13.66 5.69 17.19
CA THR A 62 -12.66 4.96 16.39
C THR A 62 -12.81 5.36 14.93
N VAL A 63 -11.73 5.83 14.32
CA VAL A 63 -11.70 6.11 12.88
C VAL A 63 -10.67 5.23 12.18
N PHE A 64 -10.96 4.92 10.92
CA PHE A 64 -10.06 4.15 10.06
C PHE A 64 -9.19 5.10 9.23
N ASP A 65 -7.89 5.13 9.48
CA ASP A 65 -6.95 6.02 8.79
C ASP A 65 -6.40 5.40 7.49
N TRP A 66 -7.24 5.40 6.45
CA TRP A 66 -6.81 5.00 5.11
C TRP A 66 -5.64 5.83 4.57
N LYS A 67 -5.54 7.11 4.96
CA LYS A 67 -4.48 7.99 4.47
C LYS A 67 -3.13 7.62 5.08
N GLY A 68 -3.08 7.39 6.39
CA GLY A 68 -1.89 6.92 7.09
C GLY A 68 -1.41 5.56 6.56
N ILE A 69 -2.33 4.63 6.32
CA ILE A 69 -2.02 3.35 5.68
C ILE A 69 -1.38 3.54 4.31
N LEU A 70 -2.00 4.35 3.44
CA LEU A 70 -1.46 4.60 2.11
C LEU A 70 -0.06 5.25 2.15
N GLN A 71 0.17 6.17 3.09
CA GLN A 71 1.48 6.79 3.33
C GLN A 71 2.52 5.77 3.82
N LYS A 72 2.14 4.86 4.74
CA LYS A 72 3.01 3.80 5.26
C LYS A 72 3.44 2.85 4.14
N LEU A 73 2.49 2.41 3.31
CA LEU A 73 2.75 1.60 2.13
C LEU A 73 3.71 2.33 1.19
N TYR A 74 3.43 3.58 0.84
CA TYR A 74 4.29 4.35 -0.05
C TYR A 74 5.72 4.50 0.47
N ALA A 75 5.89 4.81 1.76
CA ALA A 75 7.20 4.94 2.38
C ALA A 75 7.97 3.60 2.38
N ALA A 76 7.29 2.47 2.58
CA ALA A 76 7.91 1.15 2.50
C ALA A 76 8.37 0.82 1.07
N LEU A 77 7.58 1.18 0.05
CA LEU A 77 7.96 1.03 -1.34
C LEU A 77 9.22 1.85 -1.66
N CYS A 78 9.26 3.13 -1.27
CA CYS A 78 10.44 3.99 -1.46
C CYS A 78 11.70 3.36 -0.87
N ARG A 79 11.65 2.93 0.40
CA ARG A 79 12.78 2.27 1.06
C ARG A 79 13.22 1.00 0.35
N SER A 80 12.27 0.18 -0.11
CA SER A 80 12.59 -1.04 -0.87
C SER A 80 13.27 -0.74 -2.20
N THR A 81 12.96 0.40 -2.83
CA THR A 81 13.55 0.79 -4.11
C THR A 81 14.91 1.48 -3.94
N GLU A 82 15.12 2.21 -2.85
CA GLU A 82 16.42 2.85 -2.53
C GLU A 82 17.52 1.81 -2.29
N VAL A 83 17.20 0.69 -1.64
CA VAL A 83 18.15 -0.42 -1.43
C VAL A 83 18.62 -1.01 -2.76
N ASN A 84 17.74 -1.09 -3.77
CA ASN A 84 18.09 -1.62 -5.09
C ASN A 84 18.90 -0.64 -5.95
N CYS A 85 18.87 0.67 -5.63
CA CYS A 85 19.66 1.69 -6.34
C CYS A 85 21.12 1.78 -5.87
N LEU A 86 21.46 1.27 -4.67
CA LEU A 86 22.81 1.35 -4.10
C LEU A 86 23.71 0.16 -4.45
N THR A 87 23.21 -0.83 -5.19
CA THR A 87 23.94 -2.03 -5.61
C THR A 87 24.12 -2.13 -7.13
N GLY A 88 23.89 -1.04 -7.88
CA GLY A 88 24.06 -0.95 -9.33
C GLY A 88 25.35 -0.25 -9.73
#